data_AF-A0A935S5M6-F1
#
_entry.id   AF-A0A935S5M6-F1
#
_cell.length_a   1.000
_cell.length_b   1.000
_cell.length_c   1.000
_cell.angle_alpha   90.00
_cell.angle_beta   90.00
_cell.angle_gamma   90.00
#
_symmetry.space_group_name_H-M   'P 1'
#
loop_
_entity.id
_entity.type
_entity.pdbx_description
1 polymer ?
#
loop_
_entity_poly.entity_id
_entity_poly.type
_entity_poly.pdbx_seq_one_letter_code
_entity_poly.pdbx_strand_id
1 'polypeptide(L)'
;MKRISKIFIFVLCCLSSKAQHYPTFSQYIVNGLAINPAYAGRNGVMDVTMSHRRQWLGFNGSPVTTALSLNTPLRQKQLELE
;
A
#
# COMPACT_ATOMS: atom_id res chain seq x y z
N MET A 1 38.75 -18.44 -16.77
CA MET A 1 38.63 -18.20 -15.31
C MET A 1 37.90 -16.90 -14.97
N LYS A 2 38.30 -15.73 -15.50
CA LYS A 2 37.66 -14.43 -15.19
C LYS A 2 36.15 -14.35 -15.51
N ARG A 3 35.68 -15.07 -16.55
CA ARG A 3 34.25 -15.15 -16.90
C ARG A 3 33.43 -15.92 -15.84
N ILE A 4 34.00 -16.99 -15.30
CA ILE A 4 33.36 -17.82 -14.26
C ILE A 4 33.26 -17.04 -12.94
N SER A 5 34.31 -16.29 -12.59
CA SER A 5 34.30 -15.41 -11.40
C SER A 5 33.20 -14.34 -11.47
N LYS A 6 32.96 -13.72 -12.64
CA LYS A 6 31.88 -12.74 -12.81
C LYS A 6 30.49 -13.37 -12.65
N ILE A 7 30.28 -14.57 -13.18
CA ILE A 7 29.02 -15.31 -13.05
C ILE A 7 28.77 -15.67 -11.58
N PHE A 8 29.80 -16.14 -10.88
CA PHE A 8 29.71 -16.50 -9.47
C PHE A 8 29.32 -15.29 -8.59
N ILE A 9 29.93 -14.13 -8.83
CA ILE A 9 29.59 -12.89 -8.12
C ILE A 9 28.13 -12.47 -8.40
N PHE A 10 27.67 -12.60 -9.64
CA PHE A 10 26.28 -12.29 -10.01
C PHE A 10 25.28 -13.17 -9.25
N VAL A 11 25.53 -14.48 -9.18
CA VAL A 11 24.67 -15.44 -8.46
C VAL A 11 24.60 -15.12 -6.96
N LEU A 12 25.74 -14.81 -6.32
CA LEU A 12 25.75 -14.42 -4.90
C LEU A 12 24.91 -13.17 -4.63
N CYS A 13 24.93 -12.20 -5.56
CA CYS A 13 24.17 -10.97 -5.44
C CYS A 13 22.65 -11.24 -5.48
N CYS A 14 22.20 -12.10 -6.38
CA CYS A 14 20.79 -12.49 -6.48
C CYS A 14 20.28 -13.18 -5.21
N LEU A 15 21.08 -14.04 -4.60
CA LEU A 15 20.70 -14.78 -3.38
C LEU A 15 20.54 -13.88 -2.15
N SER A 16 21.14 -12.69 -2.15
CA SER A 16 21.07 -11.72 -1.05
C SER A 16 19.85 -10.80 -1.16
N SER A 17 19.12 -10.85 -2.28
CA SER A 17 17.95 -10.00 -2.50
C SER A 17 16.75 -10.45 -1.66
N LYS A 18 16.08 -9.49 -1.02
CA LYS A 18 14.82 -9.72 -0.31
C LYS A 18 13.67 -9.28 -1.20
N ALA A 19 12.81 -10.21 -1.60
CA ALA A 19 11.56 -9.87 -2.27
C ALA A 19 10.55 -9.35 -1.24
N GLN A 20 9.99 -8.16 -1.47
CA GLN A 20 8.92 -7.60 -0.65
C GLN A 20 7.64 -7.54 -1.49
N HIS A 21 6.53 -8.01 -0.91
CA HIS A 21 5.23 -7.94 -1.57
C HIS A 21 4.50 -6.69 -1.09
N TYR A 22 4.06 -5.84 -2.03
CA TYR A 22 3.34 -4.63 -1.68
C TYR A 22 1.86 -4.95 -1.39
N PRO A 23 1.24 -4.30 -0.38
CA PRO A 23 -0.20 -4.39 -0.15
C PRO A 23 -0.99 -4.08 -1.43
N THR A 24 -1.84 -5.00 -1.86
CA THR A 24 -2.70 -4.80 -3.03
C THR A 24 -4.13 -4.49 -2.60
N PHE A 25 -4.64 -3.34 -3.03
CA PHE A 25 -6.02 -2.91 -2.77
C PHE A 25 -6.86 -3.10 -4.03
N SER A 26 -7.98 -3.82 -3.91
CA SER A 26 -8.98 -3.99 -4.99
C SER A 26 -10.23 -3.12 -4.77
N GLN A 27 -10.50 -2.73 -3.52
CA GLN A 27 -11.66 -1.92 -3.14
C GLN A 27 -11.40 -0.42 -3.30
N TYR A 28 -10.87 0.00 -4.46
CA TYR A 28 -10.53 1.41 -4.71
C TYR A 28 -11.74 2.34 -4.71
N ILE A 29 -12.91 1.81 -5.08
CA ILE A 29 -14.19 2.54 -5.06
C ILE A 29 -14.61 2.85 -3.62
N VAL A 30 -14.30 1.95 -2.68
CA VAL A 30 -14.71 2.05 -1.28
C VAL A 30 -13.72 2.90 -0.48
N ASN A 31 -12.42 2.80 -0.78
CA ASN A 31 -11.38 3.56 -0.11
C ASN A 31 -10.50 4.31 -1.12
N GLY A 32 -11.05 5.37 -1.70
CA GLY A 32 -10.29 6.26 -2.60
C GLY A 32 -9.10 6.94 -1.91
N LEU A 33 -9.21 7.18 -0.59
CA LEU A 33 -8.14 7.78 0.22
C LEU A 33 -6.87 6.91 0.25
N ALA A 34 -7.01 5.58 0.23
CA ALA A 34 -5.88 4.65 0.20
C ALA A 34 -5.07 4.71 -1.10
N ILE A 35 -5.61 5.30 -2.16
CA ILE A 35 -4.96 5.41 -3.47
C ILE A 35 -4.54 6.85 -3.78
N ASN A 36 -5.38 7.83 -3.42
CA ASN A 36 -5.11 9.23 -3.69
C ASN A 36 -5.42 10.08 -2.45
N PRO A 37 -4.41 10.74 -1.83
CA PRO A 37 -4.64 11.61 -0.69
C PRO A 37 -5.54 12.81 -1.00
N ALA A 38 -5.65 13.24 -2.27
CA ALA A 38 -6.56 14.31 -2.68
C ALA A 38 -8.06 13.94 -2.54
N TYR A 39 -8.38 12.68 -2.25
CA TYR A 39 -9.75 12.25 -1.94
C TYR A 39 -10.20 12.67 -0.53
N ALA A 40 -9.27 13.10 0.34
CA ALA A 40 -9.59 13.56 1.68
C ALA A 40 -10.59 14.73 1.65
N GLY A 41 -11.61 14.69 2.51
CA GLY A 41 -12.64 15.73 2.62
C GLY A 41 -13.60 15.87 1.42
N ARG A 42 -13.43 15.09 0.33
CA ARG A 42 -14.25 15.20 -0.89
C ARG A 42 -15.77 15.14 -0.63
N ASN A 43 -16.19 14.21 0.23
CA ASN A 43 -17.61 13.97 0.49
C ASN A 43 -18.20 14.93 1.54
N GLY A 44 -17.38 15.79 2.17
CA GLY A 44 -17.84 16.72 3.20
C GLY A 44 -18.38 16.05 4.48
N VAL A 45 -18.17 14.75 4.65
CA VAL A 45 -18.58 13.96 5.82
C VAL A 45 -17.42 13.15 6.37
N MET A 46 -17.51 12.79 7.65
CA MET A 46 -16.56 11.87 8.26
C MET A 46 -16.84 10.44 7.80
N ASP A 47 -15.86 9.82 7.14
CA ASP A 47 -15.92 8.46 6.62
C ASP A 47 -14.82 7.61 7.30
N VAL A 48 -15.21 6.42 7.78
CA VAL A 48 -14.28 5.44 8.36
C VAL A 48 -14.36 4.14 7.55
N THR A 49 -13.22 3.63 7.10
CA THR A 49 -13.15 2.40 6.28
C THR A 49 -12.14 1.43 6.86
N MET A 50 -12.54 0.18 7.03
CA MET A 50 -11.66 -0.93 7.43
C MET A 50 -11.64 -1.99 6.34
N SER A 51 -10.45 -2.45 5.97
CA SER A 51 -10.27 -3.55 5.01
C SER A 51 -9.35 -4.62 5.59
N HIS A 52 -9.72 -5.88 5.37
CA HIS A 52 -8.93 -7.04 5.74
C HIS A 52 -8.86 -7.98 4.55
N ARG A 53 -7.65 -8.35 4.16
CA ARG A 53 -7.39 -9.23 3.01
C ARG A 53 -6.42 -10.32 3.43
N ARG A 54 -6.83 -11.57 3.25
CA ARG A 54 -5.97 -12.74 3.33
C ARG A 54 -5.79 -13.32 1.95
N GLN A 55 -4.56 -13.36 1.46
CA GLN A 55 -4.23 -13.99 0.19
C GLN A 55 -3.89 -15.46 0.44
N TRP A 56 -4.14 -16.33 -0.55
CA TRP A 56 -3.69 -17.72 -0.55
C TRP A 56 -4.21 -18.50 0.67
N LEU A 57 -5.54 -18.58 0.77
CA LEU A 57 -6.24 -19.32 1.82
C LEU A 57 -5.76 -20.77 1.87
N GLY A 58 -5.65 -21.33 3.07
CA GLY A 58 -5.19 -22.70 3.31
C GLY A 58 -3.67 -22.85 3.50
N PHE A 59 -2.87 -21.82 3.20
CA PHE A 59 -1.43 -21.84 3.48
C PHE A 59 -1.11 -21.18 4.83
N ASN A 60 -0.27 -21.84 5.63
CA ASN A 60 0.27 -21.23 6.85
C ASN A 60 1.29 -20.15 6.49
N GLY A 61 1.23 -19.01 7.18
CA GLY A 61 2.06 -17.84 6.86
C GLY A 61 1.62 -17.07 5.61
N SER A 62 0.42 -17.34 5.09
CA SER A 62 -0.13 -16.64 3.93
C SER A 62 -0.17 -15.11 4.15
N PRO A 63 0.08 -14.27 3.14
CA PRO A 63 0.06 -12.82 3.30
C PRO A 63 -1.29 -12.32 3.81
N VAL A 64 -1.26 -11.53 4.89
CA VAL A 64 -2.42 -10.87 5.47
C VAL A 64 -2.17 -9.37 5.48
N THR A 65 -3.13 -8.60 4.98
CA THR A 65 -3.09 -7.15 4.95
C THR A 65 -4.35 -6.61 5.61
N THR A 66 -4.17 -5.77 6.62
CA THR A 66 -5.25 -5.04 7.28
C THR A 66 -4.96 -3.54 7.15
N ALA A 67 -5.95 -2.76 6.72
CA ALA A 67 -5.84 -1.31 6.62
C ALA A 67 -7.08 -0.64 7.24
N LEU A 68 -6.82 0.43 7.98
CA LEU A 68 -7.83 1.31 8.57
C LEU A 68 -7.61 2.72 8.01
N SER A 69 -8.68 3.36 7.58
CA SER A 69 -8.66 4.71 7.03
C SER A 69 -9.75 5.54 7.70
N LEU A 70 -9.38 6.75 8.12
CA LEU A 70 -10.28 7.74 8.68
C LEU A 70 -10.14 9.01 7.85
N ASN A 71 -11.23 9.44 7.25
CA ASN A 71 -11.35 10.66 6.47
C ASN A 71 -12.32 11.57 7.21
N THR A 72 -11.94 12.81 7.50
CA THR A 72 -12.85 13.79 8.06
C THR A 72 -12.59 15.14 7.42
N PRO A 73 -13.63 15.86 6.96
CA PRO A 73 -13.47 17.21 6.47
C PRO A 73 -12.97 18.08 7.63
N LEU A 74 -11.85 18.76 7.41
CA LEU A 74 -11.45 19.84 8.31
C LEU A 74 -12.35 21.03 8.03
N ARG A 75 -12.77 21.72 9.10
CA ARG A 75 -13.53 22.97 8.98
C ARG A 75 -12.64 23.99 8.25
N GLN A 76 -12.93 24.21 6.97
CA GLN A 76 -12.25 25.21 6.19
C GLN A 76 -12.70 26.57 6.73
N LYS A 77 -11.87 27.24 7.55
CA LYS A 77 -11.88 28.70 7.50
C LYS A 77 -11.52 29.00 6.06
N GLN A 78 -12.44 29.60 5.31
CA GLN A 78 -12.09 30.18 4.03
C GLN A 78 -10.89 31.09 4.31
N LEU A 79 -9.70 30.65 3.91
CA LEU A 79 -8.61 31.56 3.68
C LEU A 79 -9.05 32.27 2.41
N GLU A 80 -9.87 33.31 2.61
CA GLU A 80 -10.05 34.36 1.61
C GLU A 80 -8.63 34.83 1.31
N LEU A 81 -8.12 34.38 0.17
CA LEU A 81 -6.91 34.93 -0.39
C LEU A 81 -7.33 36.30 -0.92
N GLU A 82 -7.06 37.34 -0.12
CA GLU A 82 -6.97 38.72 -0.60
C GLU A 82 -5.83 38.86 -1.61
#